data_AF-A0A2V6AWH0-F1
#
_entry.id   AF-A0A2V6AWH0-F1
#
_cell.length_a   1.000
_cell.length_b   1.000
_cell.length_c   1.000
_cell.angle_alpha   90.00
_cell.angle_beta   90.00
_cell.angle_gamma   90.00
#
_symmetry.space_group_name_H-M   'P 1'
#
loop_
_entity.id
_entity.type
_entity.pdbx_description
1 polymer ?
#
loop_
_entity_poly.entity_id
_entity_poly.type
_entity_poly.pdbx_seq_one_letter_code
_entity_poly.pdbx_strand_id
1 'polypeptide(L)'
;MGSGPDFIYDGVITLNSSDPFQFTRPVNSGNYDAQRSTEHEIDEVLGLGSHLNGGGRDLEPQDLFSWSSSGTRNLTSSGTRYFSIDSGTTDIIDFNQDPSGDFGDWLSPPCPQPEPYVQNAFACAGQSSDVSASSPEGISLDVIGYTLATPSLVNISTRASVQTGQGVTIAGFIITGTDSKGVVVRGLGPTLGQPPFNVTGVLADPFLSLRDSGGNVIWNNNNWKDSQQTPIQNLGSACAGSPCQPPNDLESAILQILPPGSYTAILS
;
A
#
# COMPACT_ATOMS: atom_id res chain seq x y z
N MET A 1 -4.76 -28.05 0.36
CA MET A 1 -3.56 -27.98 -0.50
C MET A 1 -3.40 -29.27 -1.30
N GLY A 2 -3.26 -29.22 -2.63
CA GLY A 2 -3.11 -30.42 -3.47
C GLY A 2 -2.01 -30.22 -4.52
N SER A 3 -0.93 -31.00 -4.44
CA SER A 3 0.19 -30.95 -5.38
C SER A 3 -0.09 -31.82 -6.61
N GLY A 4 -0.52 -31.18 -7.69
CA GLY A 4 -0.56 -31.72 -9.04
C GLY A 4 0.21 -30.82 -10.01
N PRO A 5 0.74 -31.35 -11.12
CA PRO A 5 1.71 -30.66 -11.99
C PRO A 5 1.18 -29.48 -12.83
N ASP A 6 0.01 -28.91 -12.51
CA ASP A 6 -0.71 -27.94 -13.36
C ASP A 6 -1.20 -26.65 -12.65
N PHE A 7 -0.77 -26.34 -11.42
CA PHE A 7 -1.21 -25.10 -10.75
C PHE A 7 -0.23 -23.94 -11.01
N ILE A 8 -0.69 -22.94 -11.78
CA ILE A 8 0.03 -21.69 -12.14
C ILE A 8 -0.04 -20.65 -11.00
N TYR A 9 -0.73 -20.95 -9.91
CA TYR A 9 -1.06 -20.00 -8.85
C TYR A 9 -0.69 -20.55 -7.47
N ASP A 10 -0.16 -19.68 -6.61
CA ASP A 10 0.15 -19.97 -5.20
C ASP A 10 -1.12 -20.04 -4.32
N GLY A 11 -2.25 -19.50 -4.81
CA GLY A 11 -3.56 -19.56 -4.17
C GLY A 11 -4.68 -19.05 -5.09
N VAL A 12 -5.93 -19.32 -4.71
CA VAL A 12 -7.13 -18.83 -5.41
C VAL A 12 -8.08 -18.27 -4.37
N ILE A 13 -8.45 -16.99 -4.51
CA ILE A 13 -9.37 -16.29 -3.62
C ILE A 13 -10.69 -16.09 -4.35
N THR A 14 -11.80 -16.45 -3.68
CA THR A 14 -13.14 -16.31 -4.26
C THR A 14 -14.09 -15.67 -3.26
N LEU A 15 -14.84 -14.66 -3.72
CA LEU A 15 -15.94 -14.09 -2.95
C LEU A 15 -17.27 -14.67 -3.42
N ASN A 16 -18.12 -15.07 -2.48
CA ASN A 16 -19.45 -15.55 -2.81
C ASN A 16 -20.35 -14.38 -3.24
N SER A 17 -20.70 -14.35 -4.52
CA SER A 17 -21.55 -13.31 -5.10
C SER A 17 -22.98 -13.25 -4.54
N SER A 18 -23.43 -14.25 -3.78
CA SER A 18 -24.73 -14.18 -3.10
C SER A 18 -24.70 -13.37 -1.81
N ASP A 19 -23.50 -13.12 -1.25
CA ASP A 19 -23.33 -12.37 -0.01
C ASP A 19 -23.20 -10.86 -0.30
N PRO A 20 -23.68 -9.99 0.60
CA PRO A 20 -23.80 -8.56 0.35
C PRO A 20 -22.45 -7.83 0.49
N PHE A 21 -21.46 -8.14 -0.34
CA PHE A 21 -20.17 -7.47 -0.34
C PHE A 21 -20.24 -6.05 -0.91
N GLN A 22 -19.57 -5.09 -0.24
CA GLN A 22 -19.41 -3.72 -0.69
C GLN A 22 -17.92 -3.41 -0.91
N PHE A 23 -17.57 -2.97 -2.11
CA PHE A 23 -16.19 -2.69 -2.55
C PHE A 23 -15.72 -1.26 -2.29
N THR A 24 -16.50 -0.49 -1.54
CA THR A 24 -16.18 0.90 -1.19
C THR A 24 -16.45 1.10 0.29
N ARG A 25 -15.61 1.86 0.96
CA ARG A 25 -15.76 2.20 2.39
C ARG A 25 -16.22 3.66 2.55
N PRO A 26 -16.95 4.03 3.62
CA PRO A 26 -17.40 3.17 4.72
C PRO A 26 -18.50 2.18 4.28
N VAL A 27 -18.54 1.02 4.94
CA VAL A 27 -19.44 -0.08 4.60
C VAL A 27 -20.79 0.11 5.28
N ASN A 28 -21.89 -0.13 4.56
CA ASN A 28 -23.23 -0.01 5.13
C ASN A 28 -23.54 -1.15 6.12
N SER A 29 -24.44 -0.92 7.08
CA SER A 29 -24.77 -1.89 8.14
C SER A 29 -25.27 -3.28 7.67
N GLY A 30 -25.72 -3.39 6.42
CA GLY A 30 -26.16 -4.66 5.82
C GLY A 30 -25.14 -5.29 4.85
N ASN A 31 -23.96 -4.70 4.72
CA ASN A 31 -22.94 -5.13 3.77
C ASN A 31 -21.67 -5.59 4.48
N TYR A 32 -20.98 -6.57 3.90
CA TYR A 32 -19.64 -6.97 4.31
C TYR A 32 -18.60 -6.15 3.54
N ASP A 33 -17.50 -5.84 4.21
CA ASP A 33 -16.37 -5.14 3.61
C ASP A 33 -15.60 -6.09 2.68
N ALA A 34 -15.76 -5.90 1.36
CA ALA A 34 -15.13 -6.76 0.38
C ALA A 34 -13.60 -6.72 0.44
N GLN A 35 -13.02 -5.56 0.80
CA GLN A 35 -11.58 -5.43 0.93
C GLN A 35 -11.08 -6.28 2.09
N ARG A 36 -11.66 -6.12 3.28
CA ARG A 36 -11.29 -6.89 4.48
C ARG A 36 -11.44 -8.39 4.26
N SER A 37 -12.54 -8.83 3.64
CA SER A 37 -12.74 -10.26 3.35
C SER A 37 -11.76 -10.78 2.29
N THR A 38 -11.34 -9.95 1.33
CA THR A 38 -10.31 -10.39 0.37
C THR A 38 -8.94 -10.46 1.03
N GLU A 39 -8.58 -9.47 1.86
CA GLU A 39 -7.34 -9.47 2.64
C GLU A 39 -7.25 -10.71 3.52
N HIS A 40 -8.37 -11.11 4.13
CA HIS A 40 -8.43 -12.31 4.94
C HIS A 40 -7.96 -13.57 4.19
N GLU A 41 -8.53 -13.79 3.02
CA GLU A 41 -8.22 -14.95 2.18
C GLU A 41 -6.80 -14.85 1.58
N ILE A 42 -6.26 -13.63 1.40
CA ILE A 42 -4.86 -13.44 1.04
C ILE A 42 -3.97 -13.94 2.18
N ASP A 43 -4.25 -13.54 3.41
CA ASP A 43 -3.45 -13.90 4.57
C ASP A 43 -3.38 -15.42 4.77
N GLU A 44 -4.47 -16.13 4.46
CA GLU A 44 -4.48 -17.59 4.42
C GLU A 44 -3.52 -18.18 3.38
N VAL A 45 -3.54 -17.64 2.16
CA VAL A 45 -2.60 -18.02 1.10
C VAL A 45 -1.15 -17.72 1.51
N LEU A 46 -0.93 -16.66 2.30
CA LEU A 46 0.37 -16.29 2.84
C LEU A 46 0.81 -17.15 4.05
N GLY A 47 -0.03 -18.05 4.54
CA GLY A 47 0.33 -19.04 5.56
C GLY A 47 -0.24 -18.77 6.96
N LEU A 48 -1.33 -18.02 7.05
CA LEU A 48 -2.20 -18.03 8.22
C LEU A 48 -3.21 -19.20 8.10
N GLY A 49 -3.36 -19.95 9.19
CA GLY A 49 -4.17 -21.16 9.20
C GLY A 49 -5.65 -20.87 9.28
N SER A 50 -6.40 -21.49 8.36
CA SER A 50 -7.86 -21.46 8.34
C SER A 50 -8.43 -22.80 7.93
N HIS A 51 -9.25 -23.38 8.81
CA HIS A 51 -9.92 -24.64 8.56
C HIS A 51 -11.37 -24.64 9.06
N LEU A 52 -12.31 -24.69 8.12
CA LEU A 52 -13.70 -24.99 8.43
C LEU A 52 -13.87 -26.45 8.89
N ASN A 53 -14.60 -26.65 9.99
CA ASN A 53 -15.10 -27.96 10.44
C ASN A 53 -14.04 -29.03 10.80
N GLY A 54 -12.81 -28.66 11.15
CA GLY A 54 -11.81 -29.62 11.61
C GLY A 54 -10.58 -28.98 12.25
N GLY A 55 -9.99 -29.65 13.25
CA GLY A 55 -8.67 -29.29 13.74
C GLY A 55 -7.63 -29.64 12.68
N GLY A 56 -7.00 -28.62 12.11
CA GLY A 56 -5.96 -28.75 11.09
C GLY A 56 -4.96 -29.84 11.44
N ARG A 57 -4.71 -30.76 10.51
CA ARG A 57 -3.65 -31.77 10.66
C ARG A 57 -2.35 -31.35 10.00
N ASP A 58 -2.44 -30.38 9.09
CA ASP A 58 -1.29 -29.80 8.41
C ASP A 58 -0.82 -28.60 9.24
N LEU A 59 0.48 -28.55 9.51
CA LEU A 59 1.08 -27.44 10.25
C LEU A 59 1.35 -26.29 9.28
N GLU A 60 0.91 -25.10 9.67
CA GLU A 60 1.13 -23.88 8.89
C GLU A 60 2.18 -22.97 9.56
N PRO A 61 2.78 -22.01 8.83
CA PRO A 61 3.75 -21.08 9.43
C PRO A 61 3.23 -20.39 10.71
N GLN A 62 1.95 -20.04 10.76
CA GLN A 62 1.30 -19.43 11.93
C GLN A 62 1.33 -20.33 13.18
N ASP A 63 1.30 -21.66 13.04
CA ASP A 63 1.30 -22.60 14.17
C ASP A 63 2.60 -22.57 14.98
N LEU A 64 3.70 -22.07 14.39
CA LEU A 64 4.95 -21.80 15.10
C LEU A 64 4.79 -20.73 16.19
N PHE A 65 3.66 -20.04 16.24
CA PHE A 65 3.34 -18.98 17.20
C PHE A 65 2.06 -19.26 17.99
N SER A 66 1.62 -20.52 18.03
CA SER A 66 0.45 -20.96 18.79
C SER A 66 0.82 -21.56 20.16
N TRP A 67 0.24 -21.02 21.24
CA TRP A 67 0.59 -21.33 22.64
C TRP A 67 -0.64 -21.54 23.53
N SER A 68 -0.50 -22.35 24.58
CA SER A 68 -1.48 -22.44 25.67
C SER A 68 -1.01 -21.80 26.97
N SER A 69 0.30 -21.62 27.10
CA SER A 69 0.97 -20.94 28.20
C SER A 69 2.43 -20.69 27.82
N SER A 70 3.15 -19.87 28.58
CA SER A 70 4.59 -19.66 28.42
C SER A 70 5.34 -20.99 28.26
N GLY A 71 6.08 -21.13 27.15
CA GLY A 71 6.88 -22.30 26.81
C GLY A 71 6.10 -23.55 26.40
N THR A 72 4.76 -23.50 26.32
CA THR A 72 3.91 -24.66 25.99
C THR A 72 3.02 -24.37 24.79
N ARG A 73 3.20 -25.15 23.72
CA ARG A 73 2.40 -25.05 22.49
C ARG A 73 1.09 -25.80 22.61
N ASN A 74 0.05 -25.31 21.95
CA ASN A 74 -1.19 -26.05 21.71
C ASN A 74 -1.64 -25.80 20.27
N LEU A 75 -1.98 -26.88 19.56
CA LEU A 75 -2.43 -26.87 18.17
C LEU A 75 -3.79 -27.56 18.02
N THR A 76 -4.44 -27.89 19.13
CA THR A 76 -5.68 -28.64 19.14
C THR A 76 -6.89 -27.70 19.13
N SER A 77 -8.05 -28.22 18.74
CA SER A 77 -9.34 -27.55 18.87
C SER A 77 -9.89 -27.48 20.30
N SER A 78 -9.05 -27.72 21.31
CA SER A 78 -9.46 -27.75 22.71
C SER A 78 -8.41 -27.17 23.64
N GLY A 79 -8.86 -26.73 24.82
CA GLY A 79 -7.99 -26.02 25.78
C GLY A 79 -7.60 -24.63 25.27
N THR A 80 -6.77 -23.93 26.02
CA THR A 80 -6.32 -22.56 25.67
C THR A 80 -5.41 -22.58 24.45
N ARG A 81 -5.65 -21.65 23.50
CA ARG A 81 -4.81 -21.45 22.32
C ARG A 81 -4.81 -19.97 21.93
N TYR A 82 -3.65 -19.33 21.95
CA TYR A 82 -3.48 -17.93 21.55
C TYR A 82 -2.20 -17.71 20.74
N PHE A 83 -2.20 -16.63 19.96
CA PHE A 83 -1.08 -16.17 19.18
C PHE A 83 -0.09 -15.41 20.06
N SER A 84 1.19 -15.77 19.97
CA SER A 84 2.25 -15.12 20.73
C SER A 84 3.61 -15.24 20.04
N ILE A 85 4.35 -14.13 20.03
CA ILE A 85 5.67 -14.00 19.41
C ILE A 85 6.83 -14.09 20.42
N ASP A 86 6.53 -14.21 21.72
CA ASP A 86 7.51 -14.20 22.81
C ASP A 86 7.46 -15.51 23.64
N SER A 87 7.31 -16.62 22.92
CA SER A 87 7.22 -17.97 23.50
C SER A 87 6.04 -18.18 24.44
N GLY A 88 4.90 -17.53 24.17
CA GLY A 88 3.68 -17.67 24.96
C GLY A 88 3.66 -16.81 26.23
N THR A 89 4.54 -15.82 26.35
CA THR A 89 4.57 -14.94 27.53
C THR A 89 3.45 -13.92 27.46
N THR A 90 3.26 -13.32 26.29
CA THR A 90 2.20 -12.35 25.98
C THR A 90 1.14 -13.02 25.12
N ASP A 91 -0.10 -12.93 25.56
CA ASP A 91 -1.28 -13.26 24.75
C ASP A 91 -1.64 -12.04 23.89
N ILE A 92 -1.41 -12.15 22.57
CA ILE A 92 -1.72 -11.08 21.61
C ILE A 92 -3.20 -11.17 21.21
N ILE A 93 -3.65 -12.37 20.85
CA ILE A 93 -5.04 -12.65 20.50
C ILE A 93 -5.31 -14.16 20.60
N ASP A 94 -6.49 -14.51 21.11
CA ASP A 94 -6.96 -15.89 21.16
C ASP A 94 -7.28 -16.42 19.76
N PHE A 95 -7.01 -17.70 19.53
CA PHE A 95 -7.44 -18.39 18.32
C PHE A 95 -8.88 -18.89 18.45
N ASN A 96 -9.65 -18.80 17.38
CA ASN A 96 -10.94 -19.47 17.29
C ASN A 96 -10.74 -20.99 17.28
N GLN A 97 -11.49 -21.65 18.15
CA GLN A 97 -11.54 -23.11 18.27
C GLN A 97 -12.97 -23.64 18.13
N ASP A 98 -13.94 -22.76 17.79
CA ASP A 98 -15.33 -23.11 17.55
C ASP A 98 -15.47 -23.78 16.17
N PRO A 99 -16.13 -24.95 16.06
CA PRO A 99 -16.36 -25.63 14.77
C PRO A 99 -17.20 -24.86 13.76
N SER A 100 -17.98 -23.87 14.19
CA SER A 100 -18.88 -23.06 13.35
C SER A 100 -18.19 -21.85 12.70
N GLY A 101 -16.95 -21.56 13.09
CA GLY A 101 -16.07 -20.60 12.44
C GLY A 101 -14.77 -21.26 12.01
N ASP A 102 -13.87 -20.46 11.45
CA ASP A 102 -12.61 -20.95 10.96
C ASP A 102 -11.62 -21.23 12.09
N PHE A 103 -11.11 -22.45 12.14
CA PHE A 103 -10.11 -22.85 13.11
C PHE A 103 -8.74 -22.29 12.69
N GLY A 104 -8.10 -21.50 13.57
CA GLY A 104 -6.82 -20.82 13.25
C GLY A 104 -6.95 -19.32 13.00
N ASP A 105 -8.17 -18.85 12.81
CA ASP A 105 -8.50 -17.44 12.84
C ASP A 105 -8.53 -16.87 14.26
N TRP A 106 -8.66 -15.56 14.38
CA TRP A 106 -8.85 -14.90 15.66
C TRP A 106 -10.23 -15.15 16.24
N LEU A 107 -10.27 -15.41 17.54
CA LEU A 107 -11.49 -15.52 18.30
C LEU A 107 -12.27 -14.22 18.21
N SER A 108 -13.48 -14.32 17.66
CA SER A 108 -14.31 -13.16 17.37
C SER A 108 -15.44 -13.02 18.37
N PRO A 109 -15.68 -11.83 18.95
CA PRO A 109 -16.89 -11.58 19.74
C PRO A 109 -18.13 -11.44 18.83
N PRO A 110 -19.35 -11.51 19.40
CA PRO A 110 -20.59 -11.29 18.65
C PRO A 110 -20.62 -9.92 17.96
N CYS A 111 -21.27 -9.84 16.81
CA CYS A 111 -21.44 -8.58 16.09
C CYS A 111 -22.37 -7.60 16.85
N PRO A 112 -22.07 -6.29 16.83
CA PRO A 112 -20.86 -5.67 16.28
C PRO A 112 -19.64 -5.92 17.18
N GLN A 113 -18.50 -6.21 16.56
CA GLN A 113 -17.24 -6.44 17.23
C GLN A 113 -16.64 -5.10 17.71
N PRO A 114 -16.23 -4.96 18.98
CA PRO A 114 -15.58 -3.75 19.47
C PRO A 114 -14.27 -3.44 18.74
N GLU A 115 -13.52 -4.50 18.41
CA GLU A 115 -12.23 -4.45 17.73
C GLU A 115 -12.29 -5.45 16.57
N PRO A 116 -12.78 -5.03 15.39
CA PRO A 116 -12.77 -5.90 14.21
C PRO A 116 -11.34 -6.01 13.69
N TYR A 117 -10.90 -7.24 13.48
CA TYR A 117 -9.63 -7.56 12.86
C TYR A 117 -9.85 -8.32 11.55
N VAL A 118 -8.87 -8.29 10.65
CA VAL A 118 -9.00 -8.88 9.30
C VAL A 118 -9.19 -10.39 9.38
N GLN A 119 -8.38 -11.07 10.20
CA GLN A 119 -8.40 -12.52 10.46
C GLN A 119 -9.39 -12.95 11.55
N ASN A 120 -10.37 -12.11 11.91
CA ASN A 120 -11.46 -12.56 12.78
C ASN A 120 -12.28 -13.67 12.11
N ALA A 121 -12.44 -14.81 12.79
CA ALA A 121 -13.19 -16.00 12.37
C ALA A 121 -14.64 -15.73 11.94
N PHE A 122 -15.21 -14.60 12.34
CA PHE A 122 -16.52 -14.17 11.88
C PHE A 122 -16.49 -12.72 11.41
N ALA A 123 -17.01 -12.48 10.20
CA ALA A 123 -17.21 -11.14 9.69
C ALA A 123 -18.53 -10.52 10.17
N CYS A 124 -18.51 -9.20 10.41
CA CYS A 124 -19.68 -8.43 10.78
C CYS A 124 -20.04 -7.43 9.68
N ALA A 125 -21.32 -7.40 9.29
CA ALA A 125 -21.82 -6.39 8.37
C ALA A 125 -21.71 -4.98 8.97
N GLY A 126 -21.39 -3.98 8.14
CA GLY A 126 -21.18 -2.60 8.56
C GLY A 126 -19.87 -2.34 9.29
N GLN A 127 -18.96 -3.32 9.35
CA GLN A 127 -17.64 -3.15 9.96
C GLN A 127 -16.54 -3.37 8.91
N SER A 128 -15.48 -2.60 9.04
CA SER A 128 -14.26 -2.69 8.23
C SER A 128 -13.06 -2.69 9.17
N SER A 129 -11.99 -3.35 8.76
CA SER A 129 -10.70 -3.34 9.43
C SER A 129 -9.59 -3.35 8.38
N ASP A 130 -8.41 -2.88 8.79
CA ASP A 130 -7.22 -2.82 7.95
C ASP A 130 -6.07 -3.53 8.66
N VAL A 131 -5.23 -4.21 7.89
CA VAL A 131 -3.94 -4.69 8.38
C VAL A 131 -3.07 -3.49 8.71
N SER A 132 -2.51 -3.48 9.92
CA SER A 132 -1.57 -2.47 10.38
C SER A 132 -0.40 -3.13 11.10
N ALA A 133 0.73 -2.42 11.23
CA ALA A 133 1.92 -2.94 11.90
C ALA A 133 1.67 -3.35 13.37
N SER A 134 0.62 -2.81 14.01
CA SER A 134 0.23 -3.14 15.39
C SER A 134 -1.00 -4.05 15.48
N SER A 135 -1.65 -4.37 14.37
CA SER A 135 -2.74 -5.37 14.36
C SER A 135 -2.17 -6.77 14.58
N PRO A 136 -2.92 -7.70 15.20
CA PRO A 136 -2.49 -9.09 15.33
C PRO A 136 -2.07 -9.72 14.00
N GLU A 137 -2.76 -9.39 12.90
CA GLU A 137 -2.43 -9.84 11.54
C GLU A 137 -1.08 -9.33 11.08
N GLY A 138 -0.83 -8.02 11.19
CA GLY A 138 0.43 -7.43 10.76
C GLY A 138 1.61 -8.00 11.54
N ILE A 139 1.42 -8.28 12.83
CA ILE A 139 2.42 -8.95 13.67
C ILE A 139 2.62 -10.41 13.22
N SER A 140 1.53 -11.14 12.96
CA SER A 140 1.56 -12.55 12.51
C SER A 140 2.28 -12.70 11.18
N LEU A 141 1.93 -11.88 10.19
CA LEU A 141 2.58 -11.86 8.87
C LEU A 141 4.07 -11.51 8.97
N ASP A 142 4.45 -10.56 9.84
CA ASP A 142 5.85 -10.18 10.06
C ASP A 142 6.68 -11.35 10.59
N VAL A 143 6.21 -12.04 11.64
CA VAL A 143 6.98 -13.13 12.24
C VAL A 143 7.06 -14.40 11.38
N ILE A 144 6.16 -14.58 10.41
CA ILE A 144 6.25 -15.65 9.41
C ILE A 144 7.03 -15.24 8.14
N GLY A 145 7.48 -13.98 8.05
CA GLY A 145 8.47 -13.52 7.07
C GLY A 145 8.01 -12.46 6.07
N TYR A 146 6.83 -11.87 6.23
CA TYR A 146 6.31 -10.81 5.35
C TYR A 146 6.51 -9.43 5.96
N THR A 147 7.11 -8.50 5.20
CA THR A 147 7.18 -7.10 5.63
C THR A 147 5.98 -6.33 5.12
N LEU A 148 5.24 -5.68 6.03
CA LEU A 148 4.16 -4.76 5.66
C LEU A 148 4.71 -3.62 4.80
N ALA A 149 4.33 -3.59 3.53
CA ALA A 149 4.71 -2.52 2.62
C ALA A 149 3.73 -1.36 2.76
N THR A 150 4.24 -0.17 3.05
CA THR A 150 3.45 1.06 2.92
C THR A 150 3.55 1.55 1.47
N PRO A 151 2.44 1.53 0.70
CA PRO A 151 2.49 2.03 -0.67
C PRO A 151 2.81 3.53 -0.63
N SER A 152 3.83 3.93 -1.38
CA SER A 152 4.19 5.34 -1.57
C SER A 152 4.06 5.72 -3.03
N LEU A 153 3.48 6.89 -3.29
CA LEU A 153 3.50 7.47 -4.62
C LEU A 153 4.93 7.92 -4.93
N VAL A 154 5.66 7.11 -5.69
CA VAL A 154 7.06 7.40 -6.05
C VAL A 154 7.19 8.30 -7.29
N ASN A 155 6.23 8.23 -8.23
CA ASN A 155 6.20 9.07 -9.43
C ASN A 155 4.77 9.21 -9.94
N ILE A 156 4.50 10.35 -10.58
CA ILE A 156 3.38 10.55 -11.49
C ILE A 156 3.90 11.27 -12.74
N SER A 157 3.38 10.91 -13.91
CA SER A 157 3.71 11.59 -15.16
C SER A 157 2.48 11.73 -16.04
N THR A 158 2.38 12.88 -16.71
CA THR A 158 1.31 13.19 -17.65
C THR A 158 1.90 13.86 -18.88
N ARG A 159 1.40 13.52 -20.06
CA ARG A 159 1.73 14.23 -21.30
C ARG A 159 0.56 15.14 -21.67
N ALA A 160 0.82 16.43 -21.85
CA ALA A 160 -0.18 17.42 -22.21
C ALA A 160 0.37 18.35 -23.29
N SER A 161 -0.54 18.95 -24.07
CA SER A 161 -0.19 20.05 -24.97
C SER A 161 0.01 21.32 -24.16
N VAL A 162 1.20 21.91 -24.24
CA VAL A 162 1.52 23.20 -23.61
C VAL A 162 1.18 24.33 -24.57
N GLN A 163 0.33 25.26 -24.17
CA GLN A 163 0.01 26.46 -24.94
C GLN A 163 0.45 27.73 -24.17
N THR A 164 0.16 28.90 -24.72
CA THR A 164 0.52 30.19 -24.13
C THR A 164 -0.65 30.81 -23.36
N GLY A 165 -0.37 31.82 -22.54
CA GLY A 165 -1.38 32.58 -21.81
C GLY A 165 -2.18 31.70 -20.85
N GLN A 166 -3.50 31.62 -21.06
CA GLN A 166 -4.39 30.79 -20.23
C GLN A 166 -4.33 29.29 -20.55
N GLY A 167 -3.63 28.89 -21.62
CA GLY A 167 -3.50 27.48 -22.04
C GLY A 167 -2.20 26.81 -21.59
N VAL A 168 -1.46 27.40 -20.64
CA VAL A 168 -0.29 26.75 -20.04
C VAL A 168 -0.69 25.45 -19.34
N THR A 169 0.21 24.47 -19.30
CA THR A 169 -0.07 23.21 -18.61
C THR A 169 0.12 23.39 -17.11
N ILE A 170 -0.86 22.91 -16.34
CA ILE A 170 -0.86 23.00 -14.88
C ILE A 170 -0.94 21.60 -14.28
N ALA A 171 0.00 21.28 -13.39
CA ALA A 171 -0.05 20.10 -12.55
C ALA A 171 -0.19 20.52 -11.08
N GLY A 172 -1.34 20.23 -10.49
CA GLY A 172 -1.60 20.44 -9.06
C GLY A 172 -1.30 19.16 -8.27
N PHE A 173 -0.70 19.31 -7.09
CA PHE A 173 -0.50 18.20 -6.17
C PHE A 173 -0.62 18.65 -4.72
N ILE A 174 -0.94 17.70 -3.83
CA ILE A 174 -1.11 17.93 -2.40
C ILE A 174 -0.17 17.02 -1.64
N ILE A 175 0.60 17.58 -0.71
CA ILE A 175 1.39 16.85 0.27
C ILE A 175 0.58 16.75 1.55
N THR A 176 0.28 15.51 1.97
CA THR A 176 -0.41 15.19 3.22
C THR A 176 0.57 14.62 4.26
N GLY A 177 0.12 14.52 5.52
CA GLY A 177 0.94 14.09 6.66
C GLY A 177 1.49 15.27 7.45
N THR A 178 2.48 14.99 8.31
CA THR A 178 3.12 15.99 9.18
C THR A 178 4.49 16.44 8.67
N ASP A 179 5.15 15.60 7.87
CA ASP A 179 6.55 15.80 7.49
C ASP A 179 6.68 16.43 6.11
N SER A 180 7.68 17.29 5.95
CA SER A 180 8.07 17.81 4.64
C SER A 180 8.61 16.70 3.74
N LYS A 181 8.30 16.76 2.45
CA LYS A 181 8.74 15.79 1.44
C LYS A 181 9.67 16.43 0.43
N GLY A 182 10.72 15.70 0.05
CA GLY A 182 11.56 16.07 -1.09
C GLY A 182 10.82 15.79 -2.39
N VAL A 183 10.61 16.80 -3.22
CA VAL A 183 9.87 16.71 -4.49
C VAL A 183 10.76 17.19 -5.63
N VAL A 184 10.81 16.41 -6.70
CA VAL A 184 11.39 16.80 -7.98
C VAL A 184 10.25 17.00 -8.98
N VAL A 185 10.12 18.20 -9.51
CA VAL A 185 9.19 18.51 -10.61
C VAL A 185 10.01 18.71 -11.88
N ARG A 186 9.58 18.11 -13.00
CA ARG A 186 10.33 18.10 -14.27
C ARG A 186 9.43 18.49 -15.44
N GLY A 187 9.91 19.39 -16.29
CA GLY A 187 9.31 19.70 -17.58
C GLY A 187 10.18 19.12 -18.70
N LEU A 188 9.74 18.01 -19.29
CA LEU A 188 10.46 17.38 -20.41
C LEU A 188 9.88 17.85 -21.74
N GLY A 189 10.77 18.16 -22.68
CA GLY A 189 10.43 18.72 -23.99
C GLY A 189 11.27 18.07 -25.08
N PRO A 190 12.51 18.52 -25.31
CA PRO A 190 13.41 17.93 -26.30
C PRO A 190 13.58 16.41 -26.16
N THR A 191 13.64 15.87 -24.94
CA THR A 191 13.75 14.42 -24.71
C THR A 191 12.58 13.65 -25.29
N LEU A 192 11.35 14.20 -25.21
CA LEU A 192 10.16 13.55 -25.76
C LEU A 192 10.19 13.48 -27.29
N GLY A 193 10.93 14.38 -27.95
CA GLY A 193 11.10 14.37 -29.40
C GLY A 193 12.12 13.35 -29.91
N GLN A 194 12.92 12.78 -29.02
CA GLN A 194 13.94 11.79 -29.36
C GLN A 194 13.41 10.35 -29.24
N PRO A 195 14.06 9.37 -29.90
CA PRO A 195 13.79 7.96 -29.64
C PRO A 195 14.00 7.62 -28.16
N PRO A 196 13.17 6.74 -27.57
CA PRO A 196 12.10 5.96 -28.21
C PRO A 196 10.75 6.68 -28.33
N PHE A 197 10.61 7.90 -27.79
CA PHE A 197 9.32 8.57 -27.63
C PHE A 197 8.76 9.16 -28.92
N ASN A 198 9.62 9.78 -29.75
CA ASN A 198 9.29 10.33 -31.07
C ASN A 198 8.03 11.22 -31.10
N VAL A 199 7.79 12.00 -30.04
CA VAL A 199 6.64 12.90 -29.93
C VAL A 199 6.89 14.13 -30.81
N THR A 200 5.93 14.47 -31.68
CA THR A 200 6.00 15.69 -32.51
C THR A 200 5.45 16.90 -31.77
N GLY A 201 5.95 18.10 -32.05
CA GLY A 201 5.45 19.34 -31.47
C GLY A 201 5.80 19.52 -29.99
N VAL A 202 6.98 19.02 -29.59
CA VAL A 202 7.48 19.18 -28.23
C VAL A 202 7.87 20.63 -27.92
N LEU A 203 7.79 20.98 -26.65
CA LEU A 203 8.27 22.27 -26.16
C LEU A 203 9.80 22.30 -26.25
N ALA A 204 10.36 23.25 -27.00
CA ALA A 204 11.79 23.27 -27.31
C ALA A 204 12.68 23.66 -26.12
N ASP A 205 12.17 24.53 -25.25
CA ASP A 205 12.85 25.04 -24.05
C ASP A 205 11.81 25.19 -22.93
N PRO A 206 11.50 24.10 -22.20
CA PRO A 206 10.43 24.09 -21.20
C PRO A 206 10.73 24.97 -19.99
N PHE A 207 9.91 25.98 -19.72
CA PHE A 207 9.99 26.78 -18.50
C PHE A 207 9.00 26.26 -17.44
N LEU A 208 9.51 25.97 -16.25
CA LEU A 208 8.75 25.45 -15.12
C LEU A 208 8.70 26.47 -13.97
N SER A 209 7.51 26.72 -13.45
CA SER A 209 7.26 27.57 -12.29
C SER A 209 6.51 26.80 -11.21
N LEU A 210 7.10 26.65 -10.02
CA LEU A 210 6.47 26.02 -8.87
C LEU A 210 5.90 27.09 -7.93
N ARG A 211 4.65 26.90 -7.49
CA ARG A 211 3.91 27.85 -6.66
C ARG A 211 3.28 27.21 -5.43
N ASP A 212 3.15 28.00 -4.37
CA ASP A 212 2.42 27.65 -3.16
C ASP A 212 0.90 27.84 -3.32
N SER A 213 0.13 27.53 -2.27
CA SER A 213 -1.32 27.68 -2.24
C SER A 213 -1.80 29.14 -2.32
N GLY A 214 -0.95 30.11 -2.00
CA GLY A 214 -1.21 31.54 -2.18
C GLY A 214 -0.91 32.05 -3.59
N GLY A 215 -0.38 31.19 -4.46
CA GLY A 215 0.05 31.55 -5.81
C GLY A 215 1.43 32.21 -5.88
N ASN A 216 2.16 32.28 -4.75
CA ASN A 216 3.52 32.82 -4.74
C ASN A 216 4.47 31.85 -5.43
N VAL A 217 5.46 32.40 -6.14
CA VAL A 217 6.50 31.58 -6.77
C VAL A 217 7.45 31.06 -5.69
N ILE A 218 7.58 29.74 -5.62
CA ILE A 218 8.61 29.05 -4.83
C ILE A 218 9.90 29.00 -5.62
N TRP A 219 9.83 28.58 -6.89
CA TRP A 219 11.00 28.47 -7.76
C TRP A 219 10.63 28.51 -9.25
N ASN A 220 11.57 28.93 -10.09
CA ASN A 220 11.47 28.86 -11.54
C ASN A 220 12.73 28.22 -12.13
N ASN A 221 12.58 27.45 -13.20
CA ASN A 221 13.71 26.86 -13.91
C ASN A 221 13.34 26.56 -15.37
N ASN A 222 14.25 26.84 -16.30
CA ASN A 222 14.18 26.41 -17.71
C ASN A 222 15.40 25.61 -18.17
N ASN A 223 16.45 25.53 -17.36
CA ASN A 223 17.58 24.65 -17.59
C ASN A 223 18.03 24.09 -16.25
N TRP A 224 17.88 22.78 -16.08
CA TRP A 224 18.07 22.12 -14.79
C TRP A 224 19.51 22.24 -14.26
N LYS A 225 20.50 22.43 -15.16
CA LYS A 225 21.90 22.56 -14.76
C LYS A 225 22.25 23.92 -14.17
N ASP A 226 21.49 24.97 -14.47
CA ASP A 226 21.86 26.34 -14.12
C ASP A 226 21.85 26.60 -12.60
N SER A 227 20.96 25.94 -11.86
CA SER A 227 20.77 26.21 -10.43
C SER A 227 20.88 25.01 -9.51
N GLN A 228 20.45 23.82 -9.95
CA GLN A 228 20.26 22.66 -9.07
C GLN A 228 20.92 21.38 -9.60
N GLN A 229 21.93 21.51 -10.47
CA GLN A 229 22.62 20.37 -11.08
C GLN A 229 23.08 19.33 -10.05
N THR A 230 23.99 19.71 -9.16
CA THR A 230 24.58 18.81 -8.17
C THR A 230 23.54 18.14 -7.27
N PRO A 231 22.61 18.87 -6.61
CA PRO A 231 21.65 18.21 -5.73
C PRO A 231 20.67 17.30 -6.49
N ILE A 232 20.29 17.61 -7.73
CA ILE A 232 19.45 16.73 -8.55
C ILE A 232 20.22 15.46 -8.96
N GLN A 233 21.50 15.58 -9.33
CA GLN A 233 22.34 14.43 -9.67
C GLN A 233 22.57 13.50 -8.46
N ASN A 234 22.71 14.07 -7.27
CA ASN A 234 22.92 13.32 -6.02
C ASN A 234 21.72 12.45 -5.62
N LEU A 235 20.53 12.66 -6.19
CA LEU A 235 19.37 11.79 -5.94
C LEU A 235 19.53 10.39 -6.54
N GLY A 236 20.45 10.19 -7.49
CA GLY A 236 20.68 8.90 -8.13
C GLY A 236 19.36 8.32 -8.68
N SER A 237 19.08 7.06 -8.36
CA SER A 237 17.92 6.31 -8.85
C SER A 237 16.60 6.57 -8.09
N ALA A 238 16.49 7.67 -7.34
CA ALA A 238 15.30 7.97 -6.53
C ALA A 238 14.01 8.17 -7.35
N CYS A 239 14.11 8.46 -8.66
CA CYS A 239 12.95 8.63 -9.52
C CYS A 239 12.48 7.28 -10.09
N ALA A 240 11.90 6.44 -9.23
CA ALA A 240 11.39 5.11 -9.57
C ALA A 240 12.44 4.17 -10.20
N GLY A 241 13.64 4.12 -9.61
CA GLY A 241 14.75 3.31 -10.11
C GLY A 241 15.56 3.96 -11.23
N SER A 242 15.23 5.19 -11.62
CA SER A 242 15.91 5.95 -12.68
C SER A 242 16.49 7.29 -12.18
N PRO A 243 17.50 7.85 -12.87
CA PRO A 243 18.00 9.19 -12.58
C PRO A 243 16.90 10.25 -12.58
N CYS A 244 16.94 11.16 -11.60
CA CYS A 244 15.99 12.26 -11.54
C CYS A 244 16.30 13.39 -12.53
N GLN A 245 17.56 13.57 -12.93
CA GLN A 245 17.94 14.62 -13.88
C GLN A 245 17.29 14.46 -15.26
N PRO A 246 16.81 15.54 -15.88
CA PRO A 246 16.43 15.53 -17.29
C PRO A 246 17.61 15.11 -18.20
N PRO A 247 17.38 14.30 -19.25
CA PRO A 247 18.43 13.90 -20.19
C PRO A 247 18.96 15.05 -21.06
N ASN A 248 18.12 16.06 -21.35
CA ASN A 248 18.51 17.21 -22.14
C ASN A 248 18.77 18.43 -21.24
N ASP A 249 19.82 19.20 -21.55
CA ASP A 249 20.22 20.36 -20.74
C ASP A 249 19.21 21.51 -20.84
N LEU A 250 18.44 21.63 -21.93
CA LEU A 250 17.39 22.64 -22.08
C LEU A 250 16.09 22.28 -21.34
N GLU A 251 16.06 21.19 -20.57
CA GLU A 251 14.87 20.80 -19.83
C GLU A 251 14.87 21.39 -18.42
N SER A 252 13.67 21.61 -17.90
CA SER A 252 13.49 22.19 -16.58
C SER A 252 13.39 21.13 -15.49
N ALA A 253 14.02 21.39 -14.36
CA ALA A 253 13.78 20.64 -13.14
C ALA A 253 13.91 21.52 -11.90
N ILE A 254 13.04 21.23 -10.92
CA ILE A 254 13.00 21.91 -9.62
C ILE A 254 13.02 20.84 -8.54
N LEU A 255 14.02 20.90 -7.66
CA LEU A 255 14.08 20.11 -6.43
C LEU A 255 13.76 21.00 -5.24
N GLN A 256 12.73 20.66 -4.46
CA GLN A 256 12.37 21.37 -3.24
C GLN A 256 12.01 20.43 -2.09
N ILE A 257 12.21 20.89 -0.86
CA ILE A 257 11.65 20.27 0.34
C ILE A 257 10.39 21.03 0.69
N LEU A 258 9.24 20.38 0.53
CA LEU A 258 7.93 21.02 0.63
C LEU A 258 7.18 20.50 1.86
N PRO A 259 6.71 21.37 2.77
CA PRO A 259 5.84 20.95 3.87
C PRO A 259 4.47 20.43 3.37
N PRO A 260 3.65 19.82 4.26
CA PRO A 260 2.27 19.52 3.94
C PRO A 260 1.51 20.76 3.43
N GLY A 261 0.85 20.63 2.28
CA GLY A 261 0.26 21.77 1.57
C GLY A 261 -0.16 21.46 0.14
N SER A 262 -0.82 22.43 -0.51
CA SER A 262 -1.20 22.37 -1.92
C SER A 262 -0.21 23.17 -2.77
N TYR A 263 0.21 22.59 -3.89
CA TYR A 263 1.22 23.15 -4.78
C TYR A 263 0.77 23.09 -6.23
N THR A 264 1.25 24.05 -7.01
CA THR A 264 0.97 24.15 -8.43
C THR A 264 2.27 24.26 -9.22
N ALA A 265 2.49 23.33 -10.14
CA ALA A 265 3.53 23.43 -11.16
C ALA A 265 2.92 23.92 -12.47
N ILE A 266 3.49 24.99 -13.04
CA ILE A 266 3.08 25.57 -14.32
C ILE A 266 4.20 25.33 -15.32
N LEU A 267 3.87 24.72 -16.45
CA LEU A 267 4.78 24.46 -17.56
C LEU A 267 4.35 25.32 -18.76
N SER A 268 5.30 26.05 -19.34
CA SER A 268 5.11 26.97 -20.48
C SER A 268 6.27 26.94 -21.44
#